data_AF-A0A1A9F3L4-F1
#
_entry.id   AF-A0A1A9F3L4-F1
#
_cell.length_a   1.000
_cell.length_b   1.000
_cell.length_c   1.000
_cell.angle_alpha   90.00
_cell.angle_beta   90.00
_cell.angle_gamma   90.00
#
_symmetry.space_group_name_H-M   'P 1'
#
loop_
_entity.id
_entity.type
_entity.pdbx_description
1 polymer ?
#
loop_
_entity_poly.entity_id
_entity_poly.type
_entity_poly.pdbx_seq_one_letter_code
_entity_poly.pdbx_strand_id
1 'polypeptide(L)'
;MAAASVEIKLSEQAAKLFADYERYTNVTAEVYINELVDKTLPTLQAMVSAFEECQDNPDAVMEVFGRKMGEMMLEQKQAQQEASESH
;
A
#
# COMPACT_ATOMS: atom_id res chain seq x y z
N MET A 1 2.38 -15.21 15.09
CA MET A 1 2.75 -13.78 14.92
C MET A 1 1.81 -12.99 15.81
N ALA A 2 2.31 -12.16 16.74
CA ALA A 2 1.45 -11.33 17.58
C ALA A 2 0.85 -10.21 16.71
N ALA A 3 -0.46 -10.02 16.78
CA ALA A 3 -1.10 -8.90 16.09
C ALA A 3 -0.65 -7.59 16.76
N ALA A 4 -0.04 -6.69 15.99
CA ALA A 4 0.26 -5.33 16.43
C ALA A 4 -0.92 -4.42 16.05
N SER A 5 -1.34 -3.55 16.96
CA SER A 5 -2.41 -2.58 16.73
C SER A 5 -1.87 -1.16 16.76
N VAL A 6 -2.40 -0.30 15.89
CA VAL A 6 -2.17 1.16 15.92
C VAL A 6 -3.49 1.88 16.20
N GLU A 7 -3.44 2.93 17.03
CA GLU A 7 -4.57 3.84 17.23
C GLU A 7 -4.36 5.10 16.37
N ILE A 8 -5.34 5.42 15.53
CA ILE A 8 -5.29 6.60 14.65
C ILE A 8 -6.34 7.62 15.11
N LYS A 9 -5.90 8.82 15.46
CA LYS A 9 -6.80 9.95 15.73
C LYS A 9 -7.08 10.71 14.45
N LEU A 10 -8.32 10.64 13.98
CA LEU A 10 -8.75 11.33 12.78
C LEU A 10 -9.01 12.81 13.06
N SER A 11 -8.75 13.66 12.06
CA SER A 11 -9.28 15.02 12.06
C SER A 11 -10.80 14.99 11.93
N GLU A 12 -11.48 16.06 12.39
CA GLU A 12 -12.94 16.17 12.24
C GLU A 12 -13.39 16.04 10.78
N GLN A 13 -12.62 16.62 9.86
CA GLN A 13 -12.89 16.53 8.42
C GLN A 13 -12.82 15.08 7.92
N ALA A 14 -11.77 14.33 8.28
CA ALA A 14 -11.62 12.94 7.86
C ALA A 14 -12.71 12.05 8.47
N ALA A 15 -13.01 12.23 9.77
CA ALA A 15 -14.06 11.48 10.45
C ALA A 15 -15.43 11.70 9.78
N LYS A 16 -15.76 12.94 9.40
CA LYS A 16 -16.98 13.24 8.67
C LYS A 16 -17.03 12.53 7.31
N LEU A 17 -15.93 12.57 6.55
CA LEU A 17 -15.87 11.92 5.24
C LEU A 17 -16.04 10.41 5.34
N PHE A 18 -15.44 9.76 6.34
CA PHE A 18 -15.63 8.33 6.57
C PHE A 18 -17.09 7.99 6.93
N ALA A 19 -17.73 8.78 7.79
CA ALA A 19 -19.13 8.58 8.13
C ALA A 19 -20.05 8.75 6.91
N ASP A 20 -19.80 9.76 6.07
CA ASP A 20 -20.55 9.96 4.83
C ASP A 20 -20.30 8.80 3.85
N TYR A 21 -19.05 8.36 3.69
CA TYR A 21 -18.69 7.24 2.81
C TYR A 21 -19.36 5.94 3.24
N GLU A 22 -19.32 5.61 4.54
CA GLU A 22 -19.98 4.44 5.11
C GLU A 22 -21.48 4.49 4.86
N ARG A 23 -22.12 5.65 5.02
CA ARG A 23 -23.56 5.81 4.74
C ARG A 23 -23.93 5.45 3.29
N TYR A 24 -23.06 5.73 2.33
CA TYR A 24 -23.32 5.46 0.90
C TYR A 24 -22.89 4.05 0.46
N THR A 25 -21.90 3.45 1.12
CA THR A 25 -21.25 2.22 0.64
C THR A 25 -21.37 1.03 1.59
N ASN A 26 -21.80 1.27 2.83
CA ASN A 26 -21.72 0.35 3.98
C ASN A 26 -20.29 -0.14 4.29
N VAL A 27 -19.25 0.54 3.78
CA VAL A 27 -17.86 0.26 4.12
C VAL A 27 -17.45 1.13 5.30
N THR A 28 -17.11 0.50 6.43
CA THR A 28 -16.66 1.22 7.63
C THR A 28 -15.27 1.81 7.41
N ALA A 29 -14.92 2.82 8.22
CA ALA A 29 -13.58 3.40 8.20
C ALA A 29 -12.47 2.35 8.40
N GLU A 30 -12.70 1.38 9.30
CA GLU A 30 -11.75 0.29 9.55
C GLU A 30 -11.51 -0.57 8.31
N VAL A 31 -12.58 -0.99 7.63
CA VAL A 31 -12.46 -1.80 6.40
C VAL A 31 -11.72 -1.02 5.32
N TYR A 32 -12.08 0.25 5.12
CA TYR A 32 -11.41 1.10 4.14
C TYR A 32 -9.92 1.27 4.42
N ILE A 33 -9.55 1.54 5.68
CA ILE A 33 -8.15 1.73 6.08
C ILE A 33 -7.37 0.42 5.94
N ASN A 34 -7.94 -0.71 6.35
CA ASN A 34 -7.30 -2.01 6.18
C ASN A 34 -7.05 -2.33 4.70
N GLU A 35 -8.03 -2.10 3.83
CA GLU A 35 -7.84 -2.26 2.39
C GLU A 35 -6.73 -1.36 1.84
N LEU A 36 -6.63 -0.11 2.30
CA LEU A 36 -5.56 0.79 1.88
C LEU A 36 -4.19 0.31 2.37
N VAL A 37 -4.10 -0.18 3.60
CA VAL A 37 -2.87 -0.78 4.12
C VAL A 37 -2.47 -1.95 3.24
N ASP A 38 -3.37 -2.90 3.00
CA ASP A 38 -3.08 -4.09 2.19
C ASP A 38 -2.65 -3.73 0.77
N LYS A 39 -3.35 -2.80 0.12
CA LYS A 39 -3.03 -2.32 -1.23
C LYS A 39 -1.68 -1.60 -1.31
N THR A 40 -1.21 -1.01 -0.21
CA THR A 40 0.03 -0.21 -0.16
C THR A 40 1.22 -0.95 0.47
N LEU A 41 1.01 -2.12 1.06
CA LEU A 41 2.08 -2.97 1.60
C LEU A 41 3.23 -3.22 0.60
N PRO A 42 2.99 -3.57 -0.69
CA PRO A 42 4.08 -3.80 -1.63
C PRO A 42 4.93 -2.54 -1.87
N THR A 43 4.29 -1.37 -1.94
CA THR A 43 4.98 -0.08 -2.08
C THR A 43 5.84 0.24 -0.86
N LEU A 44 5.29 0.00 0.34
CA LEU A 44 6.03 0.19 1.60
C LEU A 44 7.24 -0.76 1.66
N GLN A 45 7.07 -2.02 1.26
CA GLN A 45 8.16 -3.00 1.20
C GLN A 45 9.26 -2.55 0.22
N ALA A 46 8.90 -2.10 -0.98
CA ALA A 46 9.86 -1.59 -1.95
C ALA A 46 10.65 -0.38 -1.43
N MET A 47 9.98 0.52 -0.71
CA MET A 47 10.60 1.69 -0.09
C MET A 47 11.58 1.30 1.02
N VAL A 48 11.17 0.41 1.94
CA VAL A 48 12.06 -0.08 3.01
C VAL A 48 13.29 -0.77 2.42
N SER A 49 13.09 -1.64 1.42
CA SER A 49 14.20 -2.31 0.73
C SER A 49 15.13 -1.33 0.01
N ALA A 50 14.60 -0.24 -0.57
CA ALA A 50 15.44 0.81 -1.15
C ALA A 50 16.29 1.52 -0.08
N PHE A 51 15.72 1.82 1.09
CA PHE A 51 16.50 2.37 2.21
C PHE A 51 17.59 1.40 2.71
N GLU A 52 17.28 0.11 2.80
CA GLU A 52 18.25 -0.92 3.20
C GLU A 52 19.40 -1.08 2.21
N GLU A 53 19.13 -0.99 0.90
CA GLU A 53 20.15 -1.06 -0.15
C GLU A 53 21.01 0.22 -0.24
N CYS A 54 20.44 1.36 0.13
CA CYS A 54 21.07 2.67 0.03
C CYS A 54 21.61 3.20 1.37
N GLN A 55 21.85 2.35 2.37
CA GLN A 55 22.26 2.76 3.73
C GLN A 55 23.38 3.83 3.75
N ASP A 56 24.35 3.75 2.83
CA ASP A 56 25.48 4.68 2.74
C ASP A 56 25.29 5.83 1.72
N ASN A 57 24.17 5.84 0.98
CA ASN A 57 23.87 6.86 -0.03
C ASN A 57 22.35 7.17 -0.09
N PRO A 58 21.83 7.99 0.84
CA PRO A 58 20.42 8.35 0.92
C PRO A 58 19.87 9.02 -0.34
N ASP A 59 20.72 9.67 -1.12
CA ASP A 59 20.32 10.36 -2.35
C ASP A 59 19.94 9.39 -3.47
N ALA A 60 20.41 8.13 -3.41
CA ALA A 60 20.11 7.09 -4.38
C ALA A 60 18.78 6.33 -4.12
N VAL A 61 18.14 6.54 -2.95
CA VAL A 61 16.95 5.79 -2.52
C VAL A 61 15.81 5.91 -3.54
N MET A 62 15.58 7.11 -4.09
CA MET A 62 14.48 7.34 -5.03
C MET A 62 14.69 6.65 -6.38
N GLU A 63 15.95 6.51 -6.83
CA GLU A 63 16.29 5.78 -8.04
C GLU A 63 16.05 4.28 -7.85
N VAL A 64 16.53 3.73 -6.74
CA VAL A 64 16.34 2.31 -6.39
C VAL A 64 14.87 1.97 -6.17
N PHE A 65 14.13 2.84 -5.47
CA PHE A 65 12.69 2.69 -5.30
C PHE A 65 11.95 2.70 -6.64
N GLY A 66 12.28 3.64 -7.54
CA GLY A 66 11.67 3.72 -8.86
C GLY A 66 11.87 2.46 -9.70
N ARG A 67 13.08 1.87 -9.66
CA ARG A 67 13.37 0.59 -10.32
C ARG A 67 12.52 -0.55 -9.76
N LYS A 68 12.46 -0.70 -8.43
CA LYS A 68 11.67 -1.75 -7.75
C LYS A 68 10.17 -1.65 -8.04
N MET A 69 9.63 -0.43 -8.09
CA MET A 69 8.24 -0.21 -8.48
C MET A 69 7.99 -0.62 -9.94
N GLY A 70 8.93 -0.34 -10.84
CA GLY A 70 8.87 -0.78 -12.23
C GLY A 70 8.85 -2.30 -12.38
N GLU A 71 9.72 -3.00 -11.65
CA GLU A 71 9.78 -4.48 -11.59
C GLU A 71 8.45 -5.06 -11.09
N MET A 72 7.92 -4.54 -9.97
CA MET A 72 6.65 -4.98 -9.42
C MET A 72 5.46 -4.78 -10.37
N MET A 73 5.43 -3.67 -11.12
CA MET A 73 4.37 -3.43 -12.11
C MET A 73 4.45 -4.38 -13.30
N LEU A 74 5.65 -4.84 -13.66
CA LEU A 74 5.85 -5.86 -14.70
C LEU A 74 5.39 -7.24 -14.20
N GLU A 75 5.74 -7.60 -12.96
CA GLU A 75 5.31 -8.85 -12.32
C GLU A 75 3.78 -8.92 -12.17
N GLN A 76 3.12 -7.83 -11.76
CA GLN A 76 1.66 -7.77 -11.69
C GLN A 76 1.00 -7.96 -13.06
N LYS A 77 1.56 -7.36 -14.12
CA LYS A 77 1.04 -7.54 -15.49
C LYS A 77 1.18 -8.97 -15.97
N GLN A 78 2.30 -9.63 -15.65
CA GLN A 78 2.54 -11.03 -16.00
C GLN A 78 1.58 -11.95 -15.25
N ALA A 79 1.42 -11.77 -13.93
CA ALA A 79 0.48 -12.54 -13.13
C ALA A 79 -0.98 -12.38 -13.58
N GLN A 80 -1.35 -11.18 -14.05
CA GLN A 80 -2.69 -10.90 -14.56
C GLN A 80 -2.94 -11.49 -15.97
N GLN A 81 -1.89 -11.59 -16.80
CA GLN A 81 -1.96 -12.27 -18.11
C GLN A 81 -2.08 -13.78 -17.95
N GLU A 82 -1.26 -14.41 -17.10
CA GLU A 82 -1.30 -15.85 -16.82
C GLU A 82 -2.64 -16.28 -16.19
N ALA A 83 -3.23 -15.46 -15.32
CA ALA A 83 -4.56 -15.71 -14.77
C ALA A 83 -5.66 -15.67 -15.84
N SER A 84 -5.53 -14.81 -16.87
CA SER A 84 -6.52 -14.67 -17.95
C SER A 84 -6.46 -15.78 -19.00
N GLU A 85 -5.34 -16.48 -19.14
CA GLU A 85 -5.15 -17.59 -20.10
C GLU A 85 -5.53 -18.97 -19.51
N SER A 86 -5.90 -19.01 -18.23
CA SER A 86 -6.29 -20.22 -17.49
C SER A 86 -7.82 -20.41 -17.34
N HIS A 87 -8.63 -19.68 -18.13
CA HIS A 87 -10.09 -19.81 -18.20
C HIS A 87 -10.57 -20.11 -19.62
#